data_AF-A0A178JG46-F1
#
_entry.id   AF-A0A178JG46-F1
#
_cell.length_a   1.000
_cell.length_b   1.000
_cell.length_c   1.000
_cell.angle_alpha   90.00
_cell.angle_beta   90.00
_cell.angle_gamma   90.00
#
_symmetry.space_group_name_H-M   'P 1'
#
loop_
_entity.id
_entity.type
_entity.pdbx_description
1 polymer ?
#
loop_
_entity_poly.entity_id
_entity_poly.type
_entity_poly.pdbx_seq_one_letter_code
_entity_poly.pdbx_strand_id
1 'polypeptide(L)'
;MDYIYQVLEFLSGVGSDVKHFVLGIPEFLMNIVTYFWYFATKFYLTFKLWGLETAYKVATMLLQNYEVYTVLNAAFNKISPDLRAICHAIGVVDAIRVIIDAFATAFVLRIMGW
;
A
#
# COMPACT_ATOMS: atom_id res chain seq x y z
N MET A 1 -53.88 2.57 40.34
CA MET A 1 -53.81 2.71 38.87
C MET A 1 -52.38 2.96 38.43
N ASP A 2 -51.64 3.90 39.04
CA ASP A 2 -50.25 4.23 38.68
C ASP A 2 -49.27 3.05 38.73
N TYR A 3 -49.40 2.15 39.70
CA TYR A 3 -48.53 0.97 39.81
C TYR A 3 -48.68 0.00 38.63
N ILE A 4 -49.90 -0.17 38.10
CA ILE A 4 -50.17 -1.04 36.95
C ILE A 4 -49.60 -0.41 35.68
N TYR A 5 -49.68 0.92 35.54
CA TYR A 5 -49.09 1.65 34.42
C TYR A 5 -47.56 1.59 34.43
N GLN A 6 -46.92 1.76 35.59
CA GLN A 6 -45.45 1.65 35.70
C GLN A 6 -44.94 0.25 35.35
N VAL A 7 -45.64 -0.80 35.76
CA VAL A 7 -45.27 -2.18 35.41
C VAL A 7 -45.46 -2.45 33.91
N LEU A 8 -46.52 -1.92 33.30
CA LEU A 8 -46.73 -2.01 31.85
C LEU A 8 -45.68 -1.24 31.05
N GLU A 9 -45.28 -0.05 31.48
CA GLU A 9 -44.19 0.71 30.86
C GLU A 9 -42.84 0.00 30.98
N PHE A 10 -42.55 -0.59 32.14
CA PHE A 10 -41.34 -1.39 32.33
C PHE A 10 -41.31 -2.62 31.41
N LEU A 11 -42.41 -3.36 31.32
CA LEU A 11 -42.51 -4.52 30.43
C LEU A 11 -42.44 -4.12 28.94
N SER A 12 -43.02 -2.97 28.58
CA SER A 12 -42.92 -2.38 27.24
C SER A 12 -41.48 -1.99 26.91
N GLY A 13 -40.76 -1.35 27.84
CA GLY A 13 -39.36 -0.97 27.68
C GLY A 13 -38.46 -2.19 27.47
N VAL A 14 -38.59 -3.20 28.34
CA VAL A 14 -37.83 -4.46 28.23
C VAL A 14 -38.15 -5.19 26.92
N GLY A 15 -39.42 -5.22 26.50
CA GLY A 15 -39.82 -5.82 25.23
C GLY A 15 -39.25 -5.08 24.00
N SER A 16 -39.17 -3.76 24.07
CA SER A 16 -38.56 -2.93 23.02
C SER A 16 -37.05 -3.17 22.94
N ASP A 17 -36.36 -3.18 24.07
CA ASP A 17 -34.90 -3.36 24.14
C ASP A 17 -34.46 -4.73 23.63
N VAL A 18 -35.19 -5.79 24.00
CA VAL A 18 -34.94 -7.15 23.49
C VAL A 18 -35.19 -7.23 21.98
N LYS A 19 -36.23 -6.58 21.46
CA LYS A 19 -36.50 -6.53 20.03
C LYS A 19 -35.39 -5.78 19.28
N HIS A 20 -34.93 -4.64 19.80
CA HIS A 20 -33.83 -3.88 19.20
C HIS A 20 -32.51 -4.66 19.24
N PHE A 21 -32.23 -5.39 20.31
CA PHE A 21 -31.06 -6.25 20.40
C PHE A 21 -31.08 -7.35 19.34
N VAL A 22 -32.19 -8.10 19.23
CA VAL A 22 -32.31 -9.20 18.25
C VAL A 22 -32.25 -8.68 16.80
N LEU A 23 -32.86 -7.54 16.53
CA LEU A 23 -32.83 -6.90 15.21
C LEU A 23 -31.49 -6.23 14.89
N GLY A 24 -30.66 -5.91 15.91
CA GLY A 24 -29.33 -5.34 15.76
C GLY A 24 -28.22 -6.38 15.48
N ILE A 25 -28.47 -7.67 15.74
CA ILE A 25 -27.49 -8.76 15.47
C ILE A 25 -27.07 -8.81 13.99
N PRO A 26 -28.00 -8.78 13.01
CA PRO A 26 -27.63 -8.77 11.59
C PRO A 26 -26.75 -7.57 11.20
N GLU A 27 -27.05 -6.39 11.74
CA GLU A 27 -26.27 -5.17 11.48
C GLU A 27 -24.87 -5.26 12.09
N PHE A 28 -24.77 -5.76 13.32
CA PHE A 28 -23.48 -6.02 13.98
C PHE A 28 -22.61 -7.01 13.18
N LEU A 29 -23.19 -8.11 12.68
CA LEU A 29 -22.48 -9.06 11.83
C LEU A 29 -22.02 -8.43 10.51
N MET A 30 -22.87 -7.62 9.87
CA MET A 30 -22.51 -6.90 8.65
C MET A 30 -21.36 -5.92 8.89
N ASN A 31 -21.36 -5.23 10.04
CA ASN A 31 -20.28 -4.35 10.43
C ASN A 31 -18.96 -5.11 10.65
N ILE A 32 -18.99 -6.27 11.31
CA ILE A 32 -17.80 -7.12 11.46
C ILE A 32 -17.22 -7.52 10.10
N VAL A 33 -18.07 -7.99 9.18
CA VAL A 33 -17.63 -8.38 7.82
C VAL A 33 -17.04 -7.18 7.07
N THR A 34 -17.65 -6.00 7.23
CA THR A 34 -17.15 -4.76 6.63
C THR A 34 -15.78 -4.38 7.16
N TYR A 35 -15.59 -4.40 8.49
CA TYR A 35 -14.29 -4.12 9.11
C TYR A 35 -13.23 -5.18 8.75
N PHE A 36 -13.64 -6.45 8.65
CA PHE A 36 -12.76 -7.52 8.19
C PHE A 36 -12.24 -7.24 6.78
N TRP A 37 -13.13 -6.91 5.83
CA TRP A 37 -12.73 -6.57 4.46
C TRP A 37 -11.87 -5.31 4.37
N TYR A 38 -12.20 -4.29 5.18
CA TYR A 38 -11.38 -3.09 5.30
C TYR A 38 -9.94 -3.44 5.74
N PHE A 39 -9.81 -4.25 6.79
CA PHE A 39 -8.50 -4.68 7.29
C PHE A 39 -7.77 -5.57 6.29
N ALA A 40 -8.44 -6.53 5.67
CA ALA A 40 -7.88 -7.43 4.68
C ALA A 40 -7.33 -6.67 3.46
N THR A 41 -8.08 -5.67 2.97
CA THR A 41 -7.65 -4.80 1.87
C THR A 41 -6.41 -3.99 2.26
N LYS A 42 -6.41 -3.40 3.46
CA LYS A 42 -5.25 -2.67 3.97
C LYS A 42 -4.03 -3.57 4.08
N PHE A 43 -4.18 -4.76 4.66
CA PHE A 43 -3.11 -5.74 4.79
C PHE A 43 -2.57 -6.16 3.42
N TYR A 44 -3.44 -6.45 2.45
CA TYR A 44 -3.05 -6.80 1.09
C TYR A 44 -2.23 -5.69 0.43
N LEU A 45 -2.66 -4.44 0.53
CA LEU A 45 -1.92 -3.29 -0.02
C LEU A 45 -0.57 -3.10 0.68
N THR A 46 -0.53 -3.21 2.01
CA THR A 46 0.73 -3.14 2.77
C THR A 46 1.69 -4.24 2.36
N PHE A 47 1.21 -5.48 2.22
CA PHE A 47 2.02 -6.57 1.71
C PHE A 47 2.53 -6.23 0.31
N LYS A 48 1.64 -5.73 -0.58
CA LYS A 48 2.02 -5.34 -1.94
C LYS A 48 3.16 -4.30 -1.98
N LEU A 49 3.07 -3.28 -1.15
CA LEU A 49 4.12 -2.26 -1.02
C LEU A 49 5.43 -2.82 -0.46
N TRP A 50 5.35 -3.69 0.54
CA TRP A 50 6.53 -4.33 1.12
C TRP A 50 7.28 -5.20 0.11
N GLY A 51 6.55 -5.92 -0.75
CA GLY A 51 7.17 -6.68 -1.86
C GLY A 51 7.87 -5.78 -2.88
N LEU A 52 7.26 -4.66 -3.26
CA LEU A 52 7.87 -3.65 -4.13
C LEU A 52 9.16 -3.07 -3.51
N GLU A 53 9.13 -2.70 -2.23
CA GLU A 53 10.30 -2.17 -1.53
C GLU A 53 11.43 -3.20 -1.46
N THR A 54 11.09 -4.46 -1.22
CA THR A 54 12.06 -5.57 -1.19
C THR A 54 12.68 -5.78 -2.56
N ALA A 55 11.86 -5.81 -3.62
CA ALA A 55 12.33 -5.95 -4.99
C ALA A 55 13.24 -4.78 -5.40
N TYR A 56 12.91 -3.56 -4.99
CA TYR A 56 13.75 -2.38 -5.22
C TYR A 56 15.11 -2.53 -4.55
N LYS A 57 15.15 -2.94 -3.27
CA LYS A 57 16.41 -3.17 -2.55
C LYS A 57 17.29 -4.21 -3.24
N VAL A 58 16.71 -5.33 -3.66
CA VAL A 58 17.44 -6.39 -4.40
C VAL A 58 17.92 -5.87 -5.76
N ALA A 59 17.08 -5.15 -6.50
CA ALA A 59 17.47 -4.55 -7.77
C ALA A 59 18.64 -3.58 -7.63
N THR A 60 18.62 -2.70 -6.63
CA THR A 60 19.71 -1.77 -6.35
C THR A 60 21.01 -2.51 -6.00
N MET A 61 20.93 -3.57 -5.19
CA MET A 61 22.10 -4.42 -4.89
C MET A 61 22.67 -5.05 -6.16
N LEU A 62 21.82 -5.54 -7.06
CA LEU A 62 22.26 -6.11 -8.34
C LEU A 62 22.93 -5.04 -9.22
N LEU A 63 22.30 -3.87 -9.39
CA LEU A 63 22.83 -2.78 -10.21
C LEU A 63 24.18 -2.26 -9.69
N GLN A 64 24.37 -2.24 -8.37
CA GLN A 64 25.64 -1.90 -7.72
C GLN A 64 26.71 -2.97 -7.98
N ASN A 65 26.38 -4.25 -7.81
CA ASN A 65 27.33 -5.35 -8.01
C ASN A 65 27.78 -5.51 -9.47
N TYR A 66 26.91 -5.17 -10.44
CA TYR A 66 27.26 -5.17 -11.86
C TYR A 66 27.87 -3.86 -12.35
N GLU A 67 28.13 -2.91 -11.45
CA GLU A 67 28.73 -1.60 -11.75
C GLU A 67 27.98 -0.83 -12.87
N VAL A 68 26.66 -0.98 -12.97
CA VAL A 68 25.86 -0.40 -14.06
C VAL A 68 25.99 1.12 -14.08
N TYR A 69 26.04 1.76 -12.90
CA TYR A 69 26.22 3.21 -12.80
C TYR A 69 27.64 3.66 -13.17
N THR A 70 28.66 2.81 -12.99
CA THR A 70 30.03 3.10 -13.43
C THR A 70 30.08 3.17 -14.96
N VAL A 71 29.44 2.20 -15.63
CA VAL A 71 29.33 2.18 -17.09
C VAL A 71 28.52 3.37 -17.59
N LEU A 72 27.40 3.69 -16.93
CA LEU A 72 26.57 4.85 -17.26
C LEU A 72 27.38 6.16 -17.17
N ASN A 73 28.11 6.36 -16.08
CA ASN A 73 28.96 7.54 -15.89
C ASN A 73 30.09 7.59 -16.93
N ALA A 74 30.70 6.45 -17.27
CA ALA A 74 31.69 6.38 -18.34
C ALA A 74 31.11 6.77 -19.72
N ALA A 75 29.86 6.39 -20.00
CA ALA A 75 29.16 6.81 -21.21
C ALA A 75 28.87 8.32 -21.22
N PHE A 76 28.42 8.88 -20.10
CA PHE A 76 28.21 10.33 -19.96
C PHE A 76 29.50 11.14 -20.08
N ASN A 77 30.63 10.59 -19.63
CA ASN A 77 31.92 11.24 -19.75
C ASN A 77 32.46 11.30 -21.18
N LYS A 78 31.93 10.48 -22.11
CA LYS A 78 32.24 10.55 -23.55
C LYS A 78 31.53 11.70 -24.26
N ILE A 79 30.53 12.31 -23.62
CA ILE A 79 29.80 13.45 -24.17
C ILE A 79 30.66 14.72 -24.06
N SER A 80 30.48 15.64 -25.03
CA SER A 80 31.14 16.94 -25.03
C SER A 80 30.89 17.69 -23.70
N PRO A 81 31.88 18.46 -23.20
CA PRO A 81 31.79 19.09 -21.88
C PRO A 81 30.55 19.98 -21.70
N ASP A 82 30.21 20.78 -22.72
CA ASP A 82 29.06 21.70 -22.69
C ASP A 82 27.73 20.95 -22.58
N LEU A 83 27.56 19.89 -23.38
CA LEU A 83 26.34 19.09 -23.37
C LEU A 83 26.22 18.30 -22.05
N ARG A 84 27.33 17.82 -21.50
CA ARG A 84 27.36 17.14 -20.19
C ARG A 84 26.94 18.08 -19.07
N ALA A 85 27.44 19.32 -19.07
CA ALA A 85 27.06 20.33 -18.08
C ALA A 85 25.56 20.63 -18.13
N ILE A 86 25.00 20.78 -19.34
CA ILE A 86 23.56 20.95 -19.54
C ILE A 86 22.80 19.71 -19.03
N CYS A 87 23.21 18.50 -19.41
CA CYS A 87 22.58 17.25 -18.98
C CYS A 87 22.56 17.08 -17.45
N HIS A 88 23.61 17.52 -16.76
CA HIS A 88 23.62 17.56 -15.29
C HIS A 88 22.68 18.63 -14.74
N ALA A 89 22.69 19.84 -15.32
CA ALA A 89 21.85 20.94 -14.86
C ALA A 89 20.34 20.63 -14.99
N ILE A 90 19.95 19.90 -16.03
CA ILE A 90 18.55 19.51 -16.28
C ILE A 90 18.16 18.17 -15.63
N GLY A 91 19.08 17.49 -14.93
CA GLY A 91 18.80 16.23 -14.24
C GLY A 91 18.61 15.00 -15.14
N VAL A 92 19.09 15.02 -16.39
CA VAL A 92 18.95 13.88 -17.33
C VAL A 92 19.66 12.64 -16.80
N VAL A 93 20.82 12.81 -16.15
CA VAL A 93 21.57 11.68 -15.58
C VAL A 93 20.75 10.96 -14.50
N ASP A 94 20.10 11.72 -13.62
CA ASP A 94 19.27 11.16 -12.56
C ASP A 94 17.99 10.54 -13.10
N ALA A 95 17.37 11.15 -14.11
CA ALA A 95 16.20 10.60 -14.78
C ALA A 95 16.49 9.23 -15.40
N ILE A 96 17.64 9.06 -16.07
CA ILE A 96 18.04 7.76 -16.63
C ILE A 96 18.26 6.73 -15.53
N ARG A 97 18.86 7.11 -14.40
CA ARG A 97 19.04 6.20 -13.26
C ARG A 97 17.71 5.71 -12.72
N VAL A 98 16.73 6.60 -12.53
CA VAL A 98 15.38 6.22 -12.07
C VAL A 98 14.72 5.23 -13.02
N ILE A 99 14.88 5.41 -14.34
CA ILE A 99 14.34 4.48 -15.34
C ILE A 99 15.01 3.10 -15.21
N ILE A 100 16.34 3.06 -15.10
CA ILE A 100 17.10 1.80 -14.92
C ILE A 100 16.65 1.08 -13.65
N ASP A 101 16.53 1.81 -12.54
CA ASP A 101 16.09 1.27 -11.25
C ASP A 101 14.67 0.70 -11.35
N ALA A 102 13.76 1.39 -12.04
CA ALA A 102 12.39 0.93 -12.25
C ALA A 102 12.33 -0.35 -13.08
N PHE A 103 13.11 -0.44 -14.17
CA PHE A 103 13.19 -1.64 -15.00
C PHE A 103 13.79 -2.83 -14.24
N ALA A 104 14.87 -2.60 -13.49
CA ALA A 104 15.49 -3.63 -12.68
C ALA A 104 14.55 -4.12 -11.57
N THR A 105 13.84 -3.20 -10.91
CA THR A 105 12.84 -3.53 -9.88
C THR A 105 11.68 -4.33 -10.46
N ALA A 106 11.16 -3.95 -11.63
CA ALA A 106 10.10 -4.69 -12.30
C ALA A 106 10.55 -6.11 -12.71
N PHE A 107 11.80 -6.25 -13.15
CA PHE A 107 12.40 -7.55 -13.45
C PHE A 107 12.48 -8.44 -12.21
N VAL A 108 12.98 -7.89 -11.09
CA VAL A 108 13.06 -8.62 -9.82
C VAL A 108 11.66 -9.00 -9.32
N LEU A 109 10.67 -8.10 -9.39
CA LEU A 109 9.29 -8.41 -9.05
C LEU A 109 8.75 -9.60 -9.85
N ARG A 110 9.02 -9.62 -11.16
CA ARG A 110 8.60 -10.73 -12.02
C ARG A 110 9.24 -12.07 -11.62
N ILE A 111 10.52 -12.05 -11.21
CA ILE A 111 11.21 -13.25 -10.70
C ILE A 111 10.62 -13.69 -9.36
N MET A 112 10.27 -12.74 -8.49
CA MET A 112 9.63 -13.02 -7.20
C MET A 112 8.20 -13.60 -7.34
N GLY A 113 7.66 -13.69 -8.56
CA GLY A 113 6.35 -14.27 -8.83
C GLY A 113 5.18 -13.33 -8.52
N TRP A 114 5.43 -12.03 -8.61
CA TRP A 114 4.47 -10.97 -8.28
C TRP A 114 3.60 -10.50 -9.43
#